data_AF-A0ABD5RFL3-F1
#
_entry.id   AF-A0ABD5RFL3-F1
#
_cell.length_a   1.000
_cell.length_b   1.000
_cell.length_c   1.000
_cell.angle_alpha   90.00
_cell.angle_beta   90.00
_cell.angle_gamma   90.00
#
_symmetry.space_group_name_H-M   'P 1'
#
loop_
_entity.id
_entity.type
_entity.pdbx_description
1 polymer ?
#
loop_
_entity_poly.entity_id
_entity_poly.type
_entity_poly.pdbx_seq_one_letter_code
_entity_poly.pdbx_strand_id
1 'polypeptide(L)'
;MSGEHDETEKTLIRSGRDFEQEYRLDASEAGEFLIALGEQLRDGDELTISTDEWELPFAFGEPVELEIDYEGVGEPELEIELELPGRTDEDAPNVE
;
A
#
# COMPACT_ATOMS: atom_id res chain seq x y z
N MET A 1 30.06 -21.51 -15.98
CA MET A 1 30.31 -20.35 -15.10
C MET A 1 29.03 -19.56 -15.10
N SER A 2 28.35 -19.56 -13.96
CA SER A 2 27.08 -18.88 -13.74
C SER A 2 27.29 -17.37 -13.73
N GLY A 3 26.35 -16.64 -14.31
CA GLY A 3 26.30 -15.20 -14.34
C GLY A 3 24.91 -14.78 -14.77
N GLU A 4 23.91 -15.15 -13.97
CA GLU A 4 22.55 -14.66 -14.08
C GLU A 4 22.47 -13.47 -13.12
N HIS A 5 22.68 -12.27 -13.65
CA HIS A 5 22.41 -11.00 -13.00
C HIS A 5 21.62 -10.18 -14.01
N ASP A 6 20.30 -10.30 -13.94
CA ASP A 6 19.40 -9.29 -14.44
C ASP A 6 18.27 -9.19 -13.40
N GLU A 7 18.66 -8.78 -12.19
CA GLU A 7 17.70 -8.14 -11.29
C GLU A 7 17.38 -6.80 -11.96
N THR A 8 16.30 -6.76 -12.73
CA THR A 8 15.75 -5.52 -13.27
C THR A 8 15.58 -4.54 -12.12
N GLU A 9 16.33 -3.43 -12.13
CA GLU A 9 16.18 -2.36 -11.14
C GLU A 9 14.73 -1.85 -11.18
N LYS A 10 13.93 -2.21 -10.18
CA LYS A 10 12.56 -1.74 -10.05
C LYS A 10 12.55 -0.22 -9.88
N THR A 11 11.56 0.43 -10.48
CA THR A 11 11.32 1.86 -10.27
C THR A 11 10.87 2.09 -8.83
N LEU A 12 11.68 2.80 -8.05
CA LEU A 12 11.29 3.19 -6.69
C LEU A 12 10.32 4.38 -6.72
N ILE A 13 9.09 4.15 -6.25
CA ILE A 13 8.12 5.20 -6.01
C ILE A 13 8.51 5.93 -4.72
N ARG A 14 8.74 7.25 -4.82
CA ARG A 14 9.23 8.10 -3.72
C ARG A 14 8.16 9.05 -3.24
N SER A 15 8.19 9.36 -1.95
CA SER A 15 7.35 10.39 -1.34
C SER A 15 7.46 11.74 -2.05
N GLY A 16 6.35 12.50 -2.09
CA GLY A 16 6.28 13.82 -2.71
C GLY A 16 5.96 13.83 -4.21
N ARG A 17 5.55 12.69 -4.79
CA ARG A 17 4.94 12.60 -6.11
C ARG A 17 3.65 11.78 -6.02
N ASP A 18 2.64 12.20 -6.75
CA ASP A 18 1.39 11.45 -6.86
C ASP A 18 1.64 10.16 -7.66
N PHE A 19 1.07 9.06 -7.18
CA PHE A 19 1.08 7.76 -7.83
C PHE A 19 -0.32 7.15 -7.70
N GLU A 20 -0.89 6.72 -8.82
CA GLU A 20 -2.20 6.07 -8.88
C GLU A 20 -2.16 4.97 -9.93
N GLN A 21 -2.67 3.79 -9.59
CA GLN A 21 -2.80 2.67 -10.52
C GLN A 21 -3.99 1.78 -10.15
N GLU A 22 -4.94 1.63 -11.06
CA GLU A 22 -6.11 0.76 -10.91
C GLU A 22 -5.85 -0.62 -11.52
N TYR A 23 -6.24 -1.68 -10.80
CA TYR A 23 -6.15 -3.07 -11.25
C TYR A 23 -7.54 -3.70 -11.33
N ARG A 24 -7.79 -4.51 -12.37
CA ARG A 24 -8.98 -5.37 -12.48
C ARG A 24 -8.56 -6.82 -12.28
N LEU A 25 -8.66 -7.28 -11.04
CA LEU A 25 -8.21 -8.60 -10.60
C LEU A 25 -9.38 -9.55 -10.43
N ASP A 26 -9.07 -10.85 -10.42
CA ASP A 26 -10.02 -11.82 -9.88
C ASP A 26 -10.03 -11.82 -8.34
N ALA A 27 -11.05 -12.44 -7.76
CA ALA A 27 -11.24 -12.44 -6.31
C ALA A 27 -10.13 -13.18 -5.55
N SER A 28 -9.47 -14.17 -6.16
CA SER A 28 -8.35 -14.87 -5.53
C SER A 28 -7.12 -13.97 -5.44
N GLU A 29 -6.75 -13.32 -6.54
CA GLU A 29 -5.61 -12.40 -6.57
C GLU A 29 -5.82 -11.21 -5.61
N ALA A 30 -7.02 -10.62 -5.60
CA ALA A 30 -7.37 -9.57 -4.66
C ALA A 30 -7.30 -10.06 -3.20
N GLY A 31 -7.76 -11.29 -2.93
CA GLY A 31 -7.68 -11.91 -1.61
C GLY A 31 -6.25 -12.15 -1.14
N GLU A 32 -5.38 -12.65 -2.01
CA GLU A 32 -3.95 -12.84 -1.71
C GLU A 32 -3.25 -11.52 -1.40
N PHE A 33 -3.55 -10.47 -2.18
CA PHE A 33 -3.05 -9.12 -1.90
C PHE A 33 -3.49 -8.61 -0.51
N LEU A 34 -4.79 -8.72 -0.20
CA LEU A 34 -5.32 -8.26 1.09
C LEU A 34 -4.76 -9.05 2.29
N ILE A 35 -4.45 -10.34 2.12
CA ILE A 35 -3.78 -11.13 3.16
C ILE A 35 -2.38 -10.59 3.40
N ALA A 36 -1.58 -10.41 2.35
CA ALA A 36 -0.21 -9.91 2.47
C ALA A 36 -0.17 -8.48 3.03
N LEU A 37 -1.09 -7.62 2.60
CA LEU A 37 -1.26 -6.27 3.16
C LEU A 37 -1.62 -6.33 4.65
N GLY A 38 -2.59 -7.18 5.02
CA GLY A 38 -3.02 -7.34 6.41
C GLY A 38 -1.92 -7.88 7.33
N GLU A 39 -1.06 -8.78 6.84
CA GLU A 39 0.11 -9.25 7.58
C GLU A 39 1.09 -8.10 7.86
N GLN A 40 1.41 -7.27 6.86
CA GLN A 40 2.29 -6.11 7.05
C GLN A 40 1.70 -5.08 8.02
N LEU A 41 0.40 -4.76 7.87
CA LEU A 41 -0.31 -3.84 8.78
C LEU A 41 -0.34 -4.33 10.23
N ARG A 42 -0.40 -5.65 10.45
CA ARG A 42 -0.41 -6.25 11.79
C ARG A 42 0.98 -6.21 12.43
N ASP A 43 2.03 -6.44 11.65
CA ASP A 43 3.36 -6.76 12.16
C ASP A 43 4.27 -5.52 12.33
N GLY A 44 3.89 -4.36 11.81
CA GLY A 44 4.66 -3.11 11.94
C GLY A 44 3.90 -1.85 11.57
N ASP A 45 4.65 -0.76 11.40
CA ASP A 45 4.20 0.58 10.97
C ASP A 45 4.78 0.97 9.59
N GLU A 46 5.30 -0.01 8.86
CA GLU A 46 5.83 0.13 7.51
C GLU A 46 5.27 -0.98 6.62
N LEU A 47 4.97 -0.65 5.37
CA LEU A 47 4.57 -1.62 4.34
C LEU A 47 5.33 -1.37 3.04
N THR A 48 5.45 -2.41 2.23
CA THR A 48 5.98 -2.32 0.87
C THR A 48 5.03 -3.01 -0.09
N ILE A 49 4.59 -2.27 -1.12
CA ILE A 49 3.85 -2.79 -2.25
C ILE A 49 4.80 -2.83 -3.44
N SER A 50 4.85 -3.94 -4.17
CA SER A 50 5.75 -4.06 -5.32
C SER A 50 5.16 -4.90 -6.44
N THR A 51 5.61 -4.60 -7.66
CA THR A 51 5.41 -5.40 -8.88
C THR A 51 6.76 -5.78 -9.44
N ASP A 52 6.81 -6.39 -10.63
CA ASP A 52 8.08 -6.60 -11.33
C ASP A 52 8.70 -5.27 -11.83
N GLU A 53 7.90 -4.21 -11.96
CA GLU A 53 8.31 -2.93 -12.54
C GLU A 53 8.67 -1.88 -11.49
N TRP A 54 8.01 -1.90 -10.34
CA TRP A 54 8.13 -0.85 -9.32
C TRP A 54 8.02 -1.37 -7.89
N GLU A 55 8.51 -0.55 -6.96
CA GLU A 55 8.40 -0.75 -5.52
C GLU A 55 7.98 0.55 -4.83
N LEU A 56 7.04 0.45 -3.89
CA LEU A 56 6.49 1.54 -3.11
C LEU A 56 6.60 1.19 -1.61
N PRO A 57 7.64 1.67 -0.92
CA PRO A 57 7.70 1.64 0.53
C PRO A 57 6.86 2.78 1.12
N PHE A 58 6.11 2.49 2.19
CA PHE A 58 5.27 3.45 2.88
C PHE A 58 5.30 3.23 4.40
N ALA A 59 5.73 4.24 5.15
CA ALA A 59 5.62 4.26 6.60
C ALA A 59 4.32 4.98 6.99
N PHE A 60 3.46 4.30 7.74
CA PHE A 60 2.15 4.82 8.13
C PHE A 60 2.08 5.14 9.62
N GLY A 61 1.16 6.04 9.97
CA GLY A 61 0.84 6.43 11.34
C GLY A 61 -0.56 5.99 11.78
N GLU A 62 -0.96 6.48 12.94
CA GLU A 62 -2.29 6.23 13.52
C GLU A 62 -3.08 7.55 13.70
N PRO A 63 -4.43 7.51 13.66
CA PRO A 63 -5.26 6.34 13.41
C PRO A 63 -5.35 5.98 11.92
N VAL A 64 -5.55 4.70 11.63
CA VAL A 64 -5.92 4.19 10.31
C VAL A 64 -7.45 4.29 10.13
N GLU A 65 -7.91 4.73 8.96
CA GLU A 65 -9.33 4.82 8.62
C GLU A 65 -9.74 3.64 7.72
N LEU A 66 -10.87 3.00 8.04
CA LEU A 66 -11.46 1.91 7.26
C LEU A 66 -12.93 2.22 7.02
N GLU A 67 -13.30 2.39 5.77
CA GLU A 67 -14.68 2.63 5.33
C GLU A 67 -15.25 1.37 4.66
N ILE A 68 -16.54 1.11 4.91
CA ILE A 68 -17.30 0.02 4.27
C ILE A 68 -18.60 0.63 3.78
N ASP A 69 -18.77 0.72 2.47
CA ASP A 69 -20.00 1.20 1.82
C ASP A 69 -20.68 0.05 1.06
N TYR A 70 -22.00 -0.01 1.15
CA TYR A 70 -22.81 -0.98 0.42
C TYR A 70 -24.02 -0.30 -0.23
N GLU A 71 -23.99 -0.19 -1.56
CA GLU A 71 -25.13 0.23 -2.36
C GLU A 71 -25.96 -1.00 -2.74
N GLY A 72 -27.16 -1.14 -2.15
CA GLY A 72 -28.00 -2.32 -2.34
C GLY A 72 -29.12 -2.21 -3.38
N VAL A 73 -29.26 -1.05 -4.04
CA VAL A 73 -30.38 -0.78 -4.97
C VAL A 73 -29.89 -0.77 -6.40
N GLY A 74 -30.54 -1.56 -7.26
CA GLY A 74 -30.16 -1.66 -8.67
C GLY A 74 -29.09 -2.73 -8.86
N GLU A 75 -27.85 -2.31 -9.01
CA GLU A 75 -26.67 -3.17 -9.13
C GLU A 75 -25.94 -3.16 -7.79
N PRO A 76 -26.01 -4.23 -6.98
CA PRO A 76 -25.40 -4.21 -5.66
C PRO A 76 -23.89 -4.09 -5.71
N GLU A 77 -23.34 -3.16 -4.96
CA GLU A 77 -21.90 -2.88 -4.88
C GLU A 77 -21.44 -2.83 -3.42
N LEU A 78 -20.26 -3.38 -3.16
CA LEU A 78 -19.60 -3.33 -1.85
C LEU A 78 -18.23 -2.70 -2.06
N GLU A 79 -18.01 -1.57 -1.41
CA GLU A 79 -16.73 -0.86 -1.40
C GLU A 79 -16.10 -0.97 -0.02
N ILE A 80 -14.79 -1.18 0.00
CA ILE A 80 -13.97 -1.22 1.21
C ILE A 80 -12.76 -0.36 0.94
N GLU A 81 -12.63 0.75 1.67
CA GLU A 81 -11.53 1.70 1.51
C GLU A 81 -10.69 1.77 2.79
N LEU A 82 -9.37 1.83 2.62
CA LEU A 82 -8.40 1.91 3.70
C LEU A 82 -7.51 3.14 3.49
N GLU A 83 -7.55 4.10 4.42
CA GLU A 83 -6.68 5.27 4.40
C GLU A 83 -5.61 5.16 5.51
N LEU A 84 -4.35 5.23 5.08
CA LEU A 84 -3.18 5.18 5.95
C LEU A 84 -2.50 6.55 5.99
N PRO A 85 -2.54 7.29 7.12
CA PRO A 85 -1.83 8.56 7.19
C PRO A 85 -0.32 8.28 7.12
N GLY A 86 0.40 9.09 6.35
CA GLY A 86 1.87 8.99 6.31
C GLY A 86 2.47 9.34 7.67
N ARG A 87 3.45 8.55 8.11
CA ARG A 87 4.27 8.92 9.27
C ARG A 87 5.18 10.10 8.91
N THR A 88 5.38 11.00 9.87
CA THR A 88 6.47 11.99 9.80
C THR A 88 7.63 11.56 10.70
N ASP A 89 8.85 11.62 10.15
CA ASP A 89 10.09 11.48 10.92
C ASP A 89 10.57 12.83 11.48
N GLU A 90 9.73 13.88 11.41
CA GLU A 90 10.08 15.20 11.89
C GLU A 90 9.99 15.29 13.42
N ASP A 91 11.14 15.54 14.05
CA ASP A 91 11.19 15.92 15.46
C ASP A 91 10.65 17.33 15.66
N ALA A 92 9.95 17.55 16.78
CA ALA A 92 9.56 18.89 17.20
C ALA A 92 10.82 19.76 17.43
N PRO A 93 10.78 21.07 17.08
CA PRO A 93 11.88 21.97 17.39
C PRO A 93 12.05 22.12 18.91
N ASN A 94 13.29 22.29 19.37
CA ASN A 94 13.58 22.59 20.77
C ASN A 94 13.13 24.02 21.14
N VAL A 95 12.63 24.22 22.36
CA VAL A 95 12.34 25.55 22.94
C VAL A 95 13.46 25.91 23.92
N GLU A 96 14.07 27.09 23.76
CA GLU A 96 15.06 27.68 24.69
C GLU A 96 14.46 28.81 25.54
#